data_AF-A0A1R3J3K7-F1
#
_entry.id   AF-A0A1R3J3K7-F1
#
_cell.length_a   1.000
_cell.length_b   1.000
_cell.length_c   1.000
_cell.angle_alpha   90.00
_cell.angle_beta   90.00
_cell.angle_gamma   90.00
#
_symmetry.space_group_name_H-M   'P 1'
#
loop_
_entity.id
_entity.type
_entity.pdbx_description
1 polymer ?
#
loop_
_entity_poly.entity_id
_entity_poly.type
_entity_poly.pdbx_seq_one_letter_code
_entity_poly.pdbx_strand_id
1 'polypeptide(L)'
;MVLTSTLPLPQSVFFTREGFLQQYPVPSSPFKPCCSSSTSHHHNNNSNHRRRNHAFSLIQDSAIIACLRANSADQAMEAARAAVIGGIEVLEIVRSTPGVFEVLKTLVKEYPTKAFGVGTILNAEDAKTAINSGAKFLMSPATVKDIIDDVQDADVLYIPGVMTPTEILSAYNAGAKIVKIYPVSALGGTRYISAIMKPFPHIPMVASQGITLDSVGEYISQGAISVVLSDAIFDKEAMSQNNFNAVHLLAKSAALQGKSAVER
;
A
#
# COMPACT_ATOMS: atom_id res chain seq x y z
N MET A 1 -3.41 -5.78 66.26
CA MET A 1 -2.57 -4.59 66.04
C MET A 1 -2.97 -4.00 64.71
N VAL A 2 -3.80 -2.95 64.77
CA VAL A 2 -4.44 -2.29 63.62
C VAL A 2 -3.48 -1.20 63.14
N LEU A 3 -3.15 -1.17 61.86
CA LEU A 3 -2.65 0.03 61.19
C LEU A 3 -3.22 0.10 59.77
N THR A 4 -4.36 0.78 59.66
CA THR A 4 -4.89 1.36 58.44
C THR A 4 -4.09 2.62 58.12
N SER A 5 -3.45 2.70 56.95
CA SER A 5 -2.94 3.97 56.42
C SER A 5 -3.81 4.43 55.25
N THR A 6 -4.53 5.53 55.50
CA THR A 6 -5.28 6.31 54.52
C THR A 6 -4.33 7.32 53.89
N LEU A 7 -4.16 7.28 52.57
CA LEU A 7 -3.54 8.35 51.79
C LEU A 7 -4.64 9.19 51.09
N PRO A 8 -4.54 10.53 51.10
CA PRO A 8 -5.59 11.40 50.56
C PRO A 8 -5.50 11.58 49.04
N LEU A 9 -6.66 11.71 48.40
CA LEU A 9 -6.84 12.06 46.99
C LEU A 9 -6.48 13.54 46.74
N PRO A 10 -5.86 13.88 45.60
CA PRO A 10 -5.65 15.27 45.21
C PRO A 10 -6.93 15.88 44.61
N GLN A 11 -7.09 17.17 44.93
CA GLN A 11 -8.27 18.00 44.68
C GLN A 11 -8.49 18.32 43.21
N SER A 12 -9.77 18.41 42.85
CA SER A 12 -10.32 18.92 41.60
C SER A 12 -9.92 20.38 41.38
N VAL A 13 -9.21 20.65 40.28
CA VAL A 13 -8.96 22.01 39.79
C VAL A 13 -10.13 22.45 38.90
N PHE A 14 -10.94 23.38 39.40
CA PHE A 14 -11.86 24.18 38.61
C PHE A 14 -11.06 25.29 37.91
N PHE A 15 -11.12 25.37 36.58
CA PHE A 15 -10.76 26.59 35.85
C PHE A 15 -12.02 27.18 35.22
N THR A 16 -12.31 28.41 35.63
CA THR A 16 -13.41 29.26 35.15
C THR A 16 -13.11 29.83 33.77
N ARG A 17 -14.19 29.98 32.99
CA ARG A 17 -14.29 30.69 31.71
C ARG A 17 -13.81 32.15 31.81
N GLU A 18 -12.90 32.54 30.92
CA GLU A 18 -12.87 33.82 30.17
C GLU A 18 -12.09 33.50 28.88
N GLY A 19 -12.49 33.80 27.64
CA GLY A 19 -13.28 34.93 27.17
C GLY A 19 -12.41 35.84 26.30
N PHE A 20 -11.84 35.35 25.19
CA PHE A 20 -11.15 36.19 24.20
C PHE A 20 -11.64 35.87 22.79
N LEU A 21 -12.62 36.65 22.35
CA LEU A 21 -13.03 36.77 20.94
C LEU A 21 -12.15 37.85 20.31
N GLN A 22 -11.15 37.45 19.53
CA GLN A 22 -10.39 38.36 18.70
C GLN A 22 -11.05 38.42 17.32
N GLN A 23 -11.81 39.50 17.08
CA GLN A 23 -12.38 39.83 15.78
C GLN A 23 -11.28 40.31 14.84
N TYR A 24 -11.09 39.64 13.71
CA TYR A 24 -10.26 40.12 12.60
C TYR A 24 -11.13 40.92 11.62
N PRO A 25 -10.73 42.13 11.20
CA PRO A 25 -11.47 42.90 10.21
C PRO A 25 -11.30 42.30 8.80
N VAL A 26 -12.44 42.08 8.14
CA VAL A 26 -12.55 41.68 6.73
C VAL A 26 -12.50 42.94 5.86
N PRO A 27 -11.58 43.08 4.90
CA PRO A 27 -11.66 44.15 3.91
C PRO A 27 -12.61 43.75 2.77
N SER A 28 -13.70 44.51 2.66
CA SER A 28 -14.64 44.51 1.54
C SER A 28 -14.22 45.53 0.47
N SER A 29 -14.17 45.14 -0.82
CA SER A 29 -14.67 45.90 -2.00
C SER A 29 -14.11 45.29 -3.31
N PRO A 30 -14.59 45.67 -4.51
CA PRO A 30 -15.77 45.08 -5.12
C PRO A 30 -15.47 44.45 -6.51
N PHE A 31 -16.35 43.54 -6.91
CA PHE A 31 -16.46 43.05 -8.28
C PHE A 31 -16.62 44.21 -9.29
N LYS A 32 -15.82 44.18 -10.37
CA LYS A 32 -16.08 44.92 -11.61
C LYS A 32 -16.34 43.93 -12.74
N PRO A 33 -17.46 44.04 -13.48
CA PRO A 33 -17.68 43.30 -14.71
C PRO A 33 -17.12 44.11 -15.90
N CYS A 34 -16.48 43.45 -16.86
CA CYS A 34 -16.30 44.02 -18.19
C CYS A 34 -16.37 42.91 -19.24
N CYS A 35 -17.31 43.06 -20.17
CA CYS A 35 -17.54 42.17 -21.30
C CYS A 35 -16.61 42.50 -22.48
N SER A 36 -16.47 41.47 -23.32
CA SER A 36 -16.19 41.49 -24.77
C SER A 36 -14.78 41.86 -25.26
N SER A 37 -14.09 40.88 -25.82
CA SER A 37 -13.97 40.79 -27.29
C SER A 37 -13.41 39.42 -27.70
N SER A 38 -14.00 38.92 -28.77
CA SER A 38 -13.82 37.62 -29.41
C SER A 38 -12.44 37.45 -30.04
N THR A 39 -11.75 36.37 -29.69
CA THR A 39 -10.76 35.72 -30.56
C THR A 39 -10.97 34.21 -30.47
N SER A 40 -10.97 33.60 -31.65
CA SER A 40 -11.28 32.20 -31.94
C SER A 40 -10.48 31.20 -31.08
N HIS A 41 -11.14 30.57 -30.13
CA HIS A 41 -10.62 29.41 -29.42
C HIS A 41 -10.64 28.18 -30.33
N HIS A 42 -9.47 27.69 -30.72
CA HIS A 42 -9.31 26.26 -30.96
C HIS A 42 -9.53 25.56 -29.61
N HIS A 43 -10.71 24.95 -29.44
CA HIS A 43 -10.95 23.98 -28.39
C HIS A 43 -10.04 22.77 -28.62
N ASN A 44 -8.85 22.80 -28.01
CA ASN A 44 -8.14 21.57 -27.74
C ASN A 44 -8.74 21.00 -26.45
N ASN A 45 -9.72 20.11 -26.61
CA ASN A 45 -10.28 19.30 -25.53
C ASN A 45 -9.18 18.36 -25.02
N ASN A 46 -8.23 18.88 -24.25
CA ASN A 46 -7.35 18.06 -23.43
C ASN A 46 -8.16 17.62 -22.22
N SER A 47 -9.01 16.63 -22.42
CA SER A 47 -9.49 15.80 -21.34
C SER A 47 -8.27 15.11 -20.74
N ASN A 48 -7.70 15.72 -19.70
CA ASN A 48 -6.69 15.13 -18.81
C ASN A 48 -7.32 13.98 -18.03
N HIS A 49 -7.76 12.94 -18.72
CA HIS A 49 -7.97 11.64 -18.14
C HIS A 49 -6.57 11.03 -18.01
N ARG A 50 -5.86 11.38 -16.93
CA ARG A 50 -4.64 10.65 -16.53
C ARG A 50 -5.03 9.17 -16.52
N ARG A 51 -4.54 8.40 -17.50
CA ARG A 51 -4.78 6.95 -17.57
C ARG A 51 -4.39 6.38 -16.20
N ARG A 52 -5.32 5.66 -15.56
CA ARG A 52 -5.08 5.00 -14.28
C ARG A 52 -3.88 4.07 -14.46
N ASN A 53 -2.91 4.11 -13.54
CA ASN A 53 -1.74 3.23 -13.62
C ASN A 53 -2.21 1.76 -13.62
N HIS A 54 -1.70 0.94 -14.55
CA HIS A 54 -2.15 -0.44 -14.73
C HIS A 54 -1.96 -1.27 -13.45
N ALA A 55 -0.81 -1.12 -12.78
CA ALA A 55 -0.53 -1.84 -11.53
C ALA A 55 -1.48 -1.41 -10.39
N PHE A 56 -1.88 -0.14 -10.35
CA PHE A 56 -2.85 0.35 -9.37
C PHE A 56 -4.17 -0.39 -9.53
N SER A 57 -4.63 -0.52 -10.79
CA SER A 57 -5.90 -1.18 -11.11
C SER A 57 -5.82 -2.66 -10.73
N LEU A 58 -4.75 -3.37 -11.10
CA LEU A 58 -4.55 -4.77 -10.71
C LEU A 58 -4.52 -4.97 -9.18
N ILE A 59 -3.85 -4.09 -8.44
CA ILE A 59 -3.83 -4.16 -6.96
C ILE A 59 -5.24 -4.05 -6.40
N GLN A 60 -6.03 -3.08 -6.88
CA GLN A 60 -7.39 -2.86 -6.40
C GLN A 60 -8.34 -3.99 -6.80
N ASP A 61 -8.28 -4.44 -8.07
CA ASP A 61 -9.24 -5.39 -8.64
C ASP A 61 -8.98 -6.83 -8.15
N SER A 62 -7.73 -7.17 -7.83
CA SER A 62 -7.38 -8.49 -7.29
C SER A 62 -7.47 -8.57 -5.77
N ALA A 63 -7.41 -7.43 -5.07
CA ALA A 63 -7.30 -7.29 -3.62
C ALA A 63 -6.14 -8.05 -2.95
N ILE A 64 -5.24 -8.69 -3.70
CA ILE A 64 -4.15 -9.52 -3.18
C ILE A 64 -2.83 -9.11 -3.83
N ILE A 65 -1.82 -8.85 -2.99
CA ILE A 65 -0.42 -8.81 -3.39
C ILE A 65 0.28 -10.02 -2.78
N ALA A 66 0.81 -10.92 -3.62
CA ALA A 66 1.63 -12.02 -3.13
C ALA A 66 3.05 -11.52 -2.81
N CYS A 67 3.59 -11.88 -1.64
CA CYS A 67 4.93 -11.50 -1.21
C CYS A 67 5.83 -12.73 -1.13
N LEU A 68 6.73 -12.88 -2.10
CA LEU A 68 7.63 -14.01 -2.22
C LEU A 68 9.00 -13.71 -1.61
N ARG A 69 9.43 -14.56 -0.67
CA ARG A 69 10.82 -14.68 -0.24
C ARG A 69 11.32 -16.08 -0.56
N ALA A 70 12.50 -16.18 -1.18
CA ALA A 70 13.12 -17.46 -1.50
C ALA A 70 14.63 -17.45 -1.20
N ASN A 71 15.21 -18.64 -1.09
CA ASN A 71 16.62 -18.82 -0.75
C ASN A 71 17.54 -18.87 -1.99
N SER A 72 16.97 -18.93 -3.20
CA SER A 72 17.70 -18.90 -4.47
C SER A 72 16.84 -18.32 -5.59
N ALA A 73 17.47 -17.93 -6.71
CA ALA A 73 16.78 -17.44 -7.89
C ALA A 73 15.87 -18.52 -8.52
N ASP A 74 16.35 -19.77 -8.58
CA ASP A 74 15.59 -20.88 -9.16
C ASP A 74 14.33 -21.18 -8.35
N GLN A 75 14.45 -21.23 -7.01
CA GLN A 75 13.29 -21.42 -6.14
C GLN A 75 12.31 -20.25 -6.27
N ALA A 76 12.82 -19.01 -6.36
CA ALA A 76 11.98 -17.84 -6.56
C ALA A 76 11.20 -17.92 -7.88
N MET A 77 11.86 -18.34 -8.96
CA MET A 77 11.25 -18.46 -10.28
C MET A 77 10.12 -19.48 -10.28
N GLU A 78 10.37 -20.69 -9.77
CA GLU A 78 9.38 -21.77 -9.76
C GLU A 78 8.19 -21.45 -8.84
N ALA A 79 8.45 -20.88 -7.65
CA ALA A 79 7.38 -20.43 -6.75
C ALA A 79 6.55 -19.29 -7.36
N ALA A 80 7.19 -18.31 -8.00
CA ALA A 80 6.49 -17.20 -8.66
C ALA A 80 5.62 -17.70 -9.82
N ARG A 81 6.12 -18.60 -10.67
CA ARG A 81 5.34 -19.23 -11.75
C ARG A 81 4.14 -19.99 -11.19
N ALA A 82 4.35 -20.82 -10.15
CA ALA A 82 3.26 -21.54 -9.51
C ALA A 82 2.16 -20.61 -8.97
N ALA A 83 2.56 -19.49 -8.35
CA ALA A 83 1.63 -18.48 -7.85
C ALA A 83 0.86 -17.78 -8.98
N VAL A 84 1.54 -17.38 -10.07
CA VAL A 84 0.92 -16.74 -11.24
C VAL A 84 -0.05 -17.70 -11.94
N ILE A 85 0.34 -18.96 -12.13
CA ILE A 85 -0.54 -20.02 -12.69
C ILE A 85 -1.73 -20.28 -11.74
N GLY A 86 -1.52 -20.14 -10.43
CA GLY A 86 -2.59 -20.16 -9.43
C GLY A 86 -3.59 -19.02 -9.57
N GLY A 87 -3.24 -17.96 -10.31
CA GLY A 87 -4.13 -16.83 -10.57
C GLY A 87 -3.72 -15.54 -9.87
N ILE A 88 -2.55 -15.49 -9.23
CA ILE A 88 -2.02 -14.25 -8.66
C ILE A 88 -1.74 -13.25 -9.79
N GLU A 89 -2.21 -12.02 -9.59
CA GLU A 89 -2.07 -10.93 -10.57
C GLU A 89 -0.99 -9.92 -10.23
N VAL A 90 -0.74 -9.76 -8.93
CA VAL A 90 0.24 -8.84 -8.37
C VAL A 90 1.17 -9.60 -7.43
N LEU A 91 2.47 -9.57 -7.73
CA LEU A 91 3.49 -10.30 -6.97
C LEU A 91 4.71 -9.42 -6.72
N GLU A 92 5.09 -9.27 -5.45
CA GLU A 92 6.40 -8.73 -5.08
C GLU A 92 7.37 -9.86 -4.75
N ILE A 93 8.64 -9.68 -5.13
CA ILE A 93 9.73 -10.52 -4.67
C ILE A 93 10.55 -9.69 -3.68
N VAL A 94 10.82 -10.24 -2.50
CA VAL A 94 11.59 -9.53 -1.49
C VAL A 94 13.04 -9.37 -1.95
N ARG A 95 13.57 -8.15 -1.80
CA ARG A 95 14.93 -7.74 -2.22
C ARG A 95 16.05 -8.67 -1.74
N SER A 96 15.90 -9.30 -0.58
CA SER A 96 16.89 -10.23 -0.04
C SER A 96 16.96 -11.58 -0.77
N THR A 97 16.03 -11.87 -1.68
CA THR A 97 16.03 -13.09 -2.50
C THR A 97 17.22 -13.02 -3.48
N PRO A 98 18.12 -14.01 -3.49
CA PRO A 98 19.23 -14.01 -4.44
C PRO A 98 18.73 -13.98 -5.90
N GLY A 99 19.32 -13.12 -6.74
CA GLY A 99 18.95 -12.98 -8.15
C GLY A 99 17.57 -12.34 -8.39
N VAL A 100 17.05 -11.57 -7.43
CA VAL A 100 15.70 -10.98 -7.50
C VAL A 100 15.44 -10.16 -8.76
N PHE A 101 16.42 -9.42 -9.28
CA PHE A 101 16.24 -8.56 -10.43
C PHE A 101 16.19 -9.36 -11.75
N GLU A 102 16.96 -10.43 -11.85
CA GLU A 102 16.93 -11.38 -12.97
C GLU A 102 15.62 -12.16 -12.99
N VAL A 103 15.13 -12.58 -11.82
CA VAL A 103 13.83 -13.23 -11.67
C VAL A 103 12.72 -12.27 -12.11
N LEU A 104 12.72 -11.04 -11.59
CA LEU A 104 11.77 -10.00 -11.98
C LEU A 104 11.75 -9.78 -13.49
N LYS A 105 12.92 -9.58 -14.11
CA LYS A 105 13.05 -9.33 -15.55
C LYS A 105 12.46 -10.47 -16.39
N THR A 106 12.67 -11.71 -15.94
CA THR A 106 12.12 -12.89 -16.61
C THR A 106 10.60 -12.97 -16.46
N LEU A 107 10.06 -12.75 -15.26
CA LEU A 107 8.61 -12.76 -15.02
C LEU A 107 7.87 -11.68 -15.81
N VAL A 108 8.42 -10.46 -15.86
CA VAL A 108 7.85 -9.35 -16.65
C VAL A 108 7.78 -9.71 -18.14
N LYS A 109 8.78 -10.43 -18.65
CA LYS A 109 8.80 -10.92 -20.03
C LYS A 109 7.80 -12.05 -20.27
N GLU A 110 7.69 -13.01 -19.34
CA GLU A 110 6.80 -14.17 -19.47
C GLU A 110 5.32 -13.79 -19.30
N TYR A 111 5.01 -12.83 -18.42
CA TYR A 111 3.64 -12.47 -18.05
C TYR A 111 3.41 -10.95 -18.13
N PRO A 112 3.44 -10.34 -19.32
CA PRO A 112 3.44 -8.88 -19.48
C PRO A 112 2.14 -8.19 -19.03
N THR A 113 1.05 -8.93 -18.85
CA THR A 113 -0.23 -8.41 -18.37
C THR A 113 -0.32 -8.32 -16.85
N LYS A 114 0.61 -8.96 -16.12
CA LYS A 114 0.66 -9.04 -14.67
C LYS A 114 1.53 -7.93 -14.09
N ALA A 115 1.35 -7.62 -12.80
CA ALA A 115 2.18 -6.64 -12.12
C ALA A 115 3.21 -7.34 -11.23
N PHE A 116 4.49 -7.11 -11.53
CA PHE A 116 5.59 -7.58 -10.69
C PHE A 116 6.33 -6.41 -10.08
N GLY A 117 6.77 -6.59 -8.84
CA GLY A 117 7.51 -5.58 -8.11
C GLY A 117 8.60 -6.17 -7.22
N VAL A 118 9.33 -5.29 -6.56
CA VAL A 118 10.32 -5.68 -5.55
C VAL A 118 9.93 -5.08 -4.21
N GLY A 119 9.88 -5.94 -3.20
CA GLY A 119 9.61 -5.59 -1.82
C GLY A 119 10.88 -5.39 -1.01
N THR A 120 10.77 -4.66 0.11
CA THR A 120 11.92 -4.35 0.98
C THR A 120 13.02 -3.55 0.26
N ILE A 121 12.62 -2.63 -0.62
CA ILE A 121 13.54 -1.64 -1.19
C ILE A 121 13.78 -0.54 -0.14
N LEU A 122 15.04 -0.30 0.21
CA LEU A 122 15.42 0.62 1.28
C LEU A 122 16.25 1.82 0.79
N ASN A 123 16.61 1.86 -0.49
CA ASN A 123 17.44 2.90 -1.08
C ASN A 123 17.08 3.12 -2.56
N ALA A 124 17.52 4.25 -3.11
CA ALA A 124 17.24 4.64 -4.49
C ALA A 124 17.98 3.79 -5.54
N GLU A 125 19.13 3.21 -5.21
CA GLU A 125 19.91 2.38 -6.14
C GLU A 125 19.19 1.07 -6.48
N ASP A 126 18.70 0.37 -5.47
CA ASP A 126 17.88 -0.82 -5.63
C ASP A 126 16.55 -0.49 -6.33
N ALA A 127 15.96 0.67 -6.03
CA ALA A 127 14.75 1.16 -6.72
C ALA A 127 15.00 1.32 -8.23
N LYS A 128 16.08 2.01 -8.62
CA LYS A 128 16.47 2.19 -10.03
C LYS A 128 16.74 0.85 -10.71
N THR A 129 17.41 -0.07 -10.03
CA THR A 129 17.70 -1.40 -10.57
C THR A 129 16.42 -2.21 -10.79
N ALA A 130 15.47 -2.16 -9.86
CA ALA A 130 14.16 -2.79 -10.02
C ALA A 130 13.37 -2.20 -11.21
N ILE A 131 13.33 -0.87 -11.33
CA ILE A 131 12.65 -0.18 -12.43
C ILE A 131 13.27 -0.56 -13.78
N ASN A 132 14.60 -0.55 -13.89
CA ASN A 132 15.32 -0.96 -15.09
C ASN A 132 15.11 -2.45 -15.44
N SER A 133 14.77 -3.27 -14.45
CA SER A 133 14.41 -4.67 -14.61
C SER A 133 12.93 -4.88 -14.98
N GLY A 134 12.14 -3.81 -15.06
CA GLY A 134 10.75 -3.83 -15.50
C GLY A 134 9.71 -3.83 -14.38
N ALA A 135 10.11 -3.53 -13.13
CA ALA A 135 9.18 -3.43 -12.00
C ALA A 135 8.01 -2.48 -12.33
N LYS A 136 6.79 -2.91 -12.02
CA LYS A 136 5.57 -2.10 -12.12
C LYS A 136 5.24 -1.40 -10.81
N PHE A 137 5.76 -1.92 -9.71
CA PHE A 137 5.69 -1.28 -8.41
C PHE A 137 6.88 -1.65 -7.52
N LEU A 138 7.12 -0.85 -6.49
CA LEU A 138 8.13 -1.02 -5.46
C LEU A 138 7.46 -0.94 -4.11
N MET A 139 7.91 -1.73 -3.13
CA MET A 139 7.40 -1.65 -1.76
C MET A 139 8.54 -1.59 -0.76
N SER A 140 8.30 -0.87 0.33
CA SER A 140 9.26 -0.73 1.43
C SER A 140 8.55 -0.97 2.77
N PRO A 141 9.22 -1.50 3.82
CA PRO A 141 8.64 -1.55 5.17
C PRO A 141 8.53 -0.16 5.82
N ALA A 142 9.14 0.88 5.24
CA ALA A 142 9.13 2.25 5.75
C ALA A 142 8.95 3.27 4.61
N THR A 143 8.85 4.55 4.94
CA THR A 143 8.85 5.63 3.96
C THR A 143 10.27 6.07 3.68
N VAL A 144 10.79 5.70 2.52
CA VAL A 144 12.08 6.20 2.00
C VAL A 144 11.81 7.35 1.04
N LYS A 145 12.10 8.58 1.48
CA LYS A 145 11.78 9.81 0.74
C LYS A 145 12.49 9.88 -0.62
N ASP A 146 13.76 9.53 -0.68
CA ASP A 146 14.56 9.60 -1.90
C ASP A 146 13.95 8.76 -3.04
N ILE A 147 13.30 7.64 -2.71
CA ILE A 147 12.59 6.82 -3.70
C ILE A 147 11.35 7.53 -4.22
N ILE A 148 10.59 8.23 -3.36
CA ILE A 148 9.41 9.00 -3.78
C ILE A 148 9.82 10.06 -4.80
N ASP A 149 10.89 10.79 -4.51
CA ASP A 149 11.36 11.87 -5.36
C ASP A 149 11.89 11.32 -6.71
N ASP A 150 12.60 10.19 -6.70
CA ASP A 150 13.15 9.57 -7.91
C ASP A 150 12.11 8.90 -8.83
N VAL A 151 10.94 8.50 -8.31
CA VAL A 151 9.92 7.77 -9.08
C VAL A 151 8.71 8.61 -9.48
N GLN A 152 8.66 9.91 -9.13
CA GLN A 152 7.52 10.78 -9.41
C GLN A 152 7.14 10.84 -10.90
N ASP A 153 8.12 10.74 -11.79
CA ASP A 153 7.94 10.81 -13.24
C ASP A 153 7.93 9.43 -13.93
N ALA A 154 8.11 8.35 -13.16
CA ALA A 154 8.11 6.99 -13.70
C ALA A 154 6.69 6.40 -13.72
N ASP A 155 6.41 5.52 -14.69
CA ASP A 155 5.17 4.71 -14.74
C ASP A 155 5.13 3.59 -13.67
N VAL A 156 5.89 3.74 -12.58
CA VAL A 156 6.08 2.75 -11.52
C VAL A 156 5.49 3.27 -10.21
N LEU A 157 4.70 2.43 -9.54
CA LEU A 157 4.14 2.79 -8.24
C LEU A 157 5.15 2.54 -7.13
N TYR A 158 5.38 3.51 -6.26
CA TYR A 158 6.03 3.26 -4.98
C TYR A 158 5.01 3.21 -3.84
N ILE A 159 5.04 2.13 -3.07
CA ILE A 159 4.13 1.84 -1.96
C ILE A 159 4.97 1.82 -0.66
N PRO A 160 5.19 2.98 -0.02
CA PRO A 160 5.97 3.06 1.20
C PRO A 160 5.23 2.45 2.39
N GLY A 161 6.01 1.89 3.32
CA GLY A 161 5.50 1.43 4.60
C GLY A 161 5.27 2.59 5.56
N VAL A 162 4.15 2.54 6.28
CA VAL A 162 3.76 3.53 7.28
C VAL A 162 3.07 2.82 8.45
N MET A 163 3.16 3.41 9.63
CA MET A 163 2.52 2.90 10.83
C MET A 163 1.50 3.90 11.38
N THR A 164 1.80 5.20 11.43
CA THR A 164 1.02 6.22 12.15
C THR A 164 0.25 7.19 11.23
N PRO A 165 -0.78 7.91 11.73
CA PRO A 165 -1.46 8.97 10.98
C PRO A 165 -0.52 10.00 10.35
N THR A 166 0.52 10.42 11.08
CA THR A 166 1.52 11.38 10.59
C THR A 166 2.31 10.81 9.42
N GLU A 167 2.75 9.56 9.49
CA GLU A 167 3.50 8.91 8.42
C GLU A 167 2.62 8.69 7.18
N ILE A 168 1.37 8.25 7.37
CA ILE A 168 0.38 8.10 6.30
C ILE A 168 0.21 9.41 5.54
N LEU A 169 -0.08 10.50 6.26
CA LEU A 169 -0.30 11.81 5.65
C LEU A 169 0.98 12.36 5.00
N SER A 170 2.14 12.16 5.64
CA SER A 170 3.43 12.61 5.10
C SER A 170 3.79 11.89 3.80
N ALA A 171 3.64 10.56 3.75
CA ALA A 171 3.92 9.78 2.55
C ALA A 171 2.97 10.15 1.39
N TYR A 172 1.68 10.31 1.69
CA TYR A 172 0.69 10.70 0.69
C TYR A 172 0.94 12.10 0.13
N ASN A 173 1.22 13.08 1.01
CA ASN A 173 1.56 14.45 0.60
C ASN A 173 2.87 14.53 -0.19
N ALA A 174 3.82 13.64 0.08
CA ALA A 174 5.05 13.52 -0.69
C ALA A 174 4.83 12.93 -2.10
N GLY A 175 3.63 12.37 -2.38
CA GLY A 175 3.23 11.94 -3.71
C GLY A 175 2.87 10.45 -3.82
N ALA A 176 3.01 9.66 -2.75
CA ALA A 176 2.64 8.26 -2.75
C ALA A 176 1.16 8.08 -3.12
N LYS A 177 0.87 7.15 -4.05
CA LYS A 177 -0.50 6.87 -4.52
C LYS A 177 -1.21 5.82 -3.67
N ILE A 178 -0.44 4.97 -3.02
CA ILE A 178 -0.88 3.91 -2.11
C ILE A 178 0.13 3.90 -0.96
N VAL A 179 -0.33 3.68 0.27
CA VAL A 179 0.56 3.42 1.42
C VAL A 179 0.35 2.00 1.94
N LYS A 180 1.39 1.39 2.48
CA LYS A 180 1.33 0.08 3.13
C LYS A 180 1.30 0.24 4.64
N ILE A 181 0.22 -0.20 5.29
CA ILE A 181 0.16 -0.31 6.74
C ILE A 181 0.96 -1.54 7.17
N TYR A 182 2.07 -1.32 7.86
CA TYR A 182 3.01 -2.37 8.23
C TYR A 182 3.68 -2.06 9.58
N PRO A 183 3.82 -3.04 10.49
CA PRO A 183 3.28 -4.41 10.48
C PRO A 183 1.84 -4.48 11.04
N VAL A 184 0.82 -4.68 10.21
CA VAL A 184 -0.59 -4.46 10.60
C VAL A 184 -1.08 -5.36 11.75
N SER A 185 -0.66 -6.63 11.80
CA SER A 185 -1.11 -7.56 12.85
C SER A 185 -0.69 -7.10 14.24
N ALA A 186 0.50 -6.52 14.37
CA ALA A 186 1.02 -5.99 15.63
C ALA A 186 0.31 -4.68 16.07
N LEU A 187 -0.38 -4.01 15.14
CA LEU A 187 -1.10 -2.75 15.38
C LEU A 187 -2.57 -2.97 15.74
N GLY A 188 -3.03 -4.21 15.81
CA GLY A 188 -4.43 -4.56 16.05
C GLY A 188 -5.21 -4.95 14.80
N GLY A 189 -4.53 -5.21 13.68
CA GLY A 189 -5.13 -5.82 12.48
C GLY A 189 -6.24 -4.98 11.86
N THR A 190 -7.38 -5.61 11.57
CA THR A 190 -8.55 -4.99 10.93
C THR A 190 -9.10 -3.81 11.73
N ARG A 191 -9.03 -3.86 13.07
CA ARG A 191 -9.42 -2.73 13.93
C ARG A 191 -8.56 -1.49 13.69
N TYR A 192 -7.26 -1.68 13.43
CA TYR A 192 -6.37 -0.56 13.14
C TYR A 192 -6.68 0.08 11.79
N ILE A 193 -6.87 -0.75 10.75
CA ILE A 193 -7.30 -0.28 9.42
C ILE A 193 -8.60 0.52 9.54
N SER A 194 -9.62 -0.04 10.20
CA SER A 194 -10.91 0.63 10.44
C SER A 194 -10.75 1.99 11.14
N ALA A 195 -9.87 2.08 12.14
CA ALA A 195 -9.63 3.32 12.87
C ALA A 195 -8.95 4.40 12.00
N ILE A 196 -7.97 4.00 11.19
CA ILE A 196 -7.21 4.89 10.29
C ILE A 196 -8.01 5.34 9.07
N MET A 197 -8.91 4.49 8.56
CA MET A 197 -9.76 4.84 7.42
C MET A 197 -10.80 5.93 7.76
N LYS A 198 -11.13 6.15 9.04
CA LYS A 198 -12.04 7.23 9.47
C LYS A 198 -11.51 8.63 9.11
N PRO A 199 -10.28 9.04 9.48
CA PRO A 199 -9.72 10.33 9.06
C PRO A 199 -9.21 10.34 7.62
N PHE A 200 -8.84 9.19 7.04
CA PHE A 200 -8.21 9.13 5.71
C PHE A 200 -8.95 8.24 4.70
N PRO A 201 -10.28 8.40 4.48
CA PRO A 201 -11.04 7.51 3.62
C PRO A 201 -10.65 7.59 2.13
N HIS A 202 -9.91 8.63 1.75
CA HIS A 202 -9.49 8.90 0.38
C HIS A 202 -8.05 8.43 0.08
N ILE A 203 -7.28 7.98 1.08
CA ILE A 203 -5.91 7.50 0.91
C ILE A 203 -5.97 5.98 0.69
N PRO A 204 -5.56 5.45 -0.49
CA PRO A 204 -5.55 4.02 -0.72
C PRO A 204 -4.52 3.30 0.17
N MET A 205 -4.96 2.25 0.86
CA MET A 205 -4.11 1.53 1.82
C MET A 205 -4.04 0.03 1.53
N VAL A 206 -2.84 -0.52 1.66
CA VAL A 206 -2.59 -1.96 1.64
C VAL A 206 -2.26 -2.42 3.06
N ALA A 207 -2.95 -3.44 3.55
CA ALA A 207 -2.63 -4.06 4.83
C ALA A 207 -1.57 -5.16 4.63
N SER A 208 -0.54 -5.22 5.49
CA SER A 208 0.56 -6.18 5.31
C SER A 208 1.10 -6.73 6.62
N GLN A 209 1.58 -7.98 6.54
CA GLN A 209 2.19 -8.79 7.60
C GLN A 209 1.18 -9.41 8.57
N GLY A 210 1.22 -10.74 8.68
CA GLY A 210 0.37 -11.53 9.58
C GLY A 210 -1.07 -11.71 9.11
N ILE A 211 -1.32 -11.63 7.81
CA ILE A 211 -2.64 -11.80 7.20
C ILE A 211 -2.77 -13.24 6.67
N THR A 212 -3.94 -13.82 6.93
CA THR A 212 -4.32 -15.19 6.54
C THR A 212 -5.35 -15.15 5.40
N LEU A 213 -5.59 -16.28 4.73
CA LEU A 213 -6.55 -16.35 3.61
C LEU A 213 -7.99 -16.02 4.02
N ASP A 214 -8.40 -16.45 5.21
CA ASP A 214 -9.75 -16.25 5.76
C ASP A 214 -10.01 -14.81 6.21
N SER A 215 -8.97 -14.06 6.58
CA SER A 215 -9.10 -12.67 7.03
C SER A 215 -9.11 -11.64 5.89
N VAL A 216 -8.84 -12.05 4.64
CA VAL A 216 -8.80 -11.17 3.45
C VAL A 216 -10.06 -10.30 3.37
N GLY A 217 -11.24 -10.92 3.37
CA GLY A 217 -12.50 -10.20 3.22
C GLY A 217 -12.77 -9.19 4.34
N GLU A 218 -12.31 -9.47 5.56
CA GLU A 218 -12.46 -8.56 6.68
C GLU A 218 -11.61 -7.30 6.48
N TYR A 219 -10.34 -7.43 6.09
CA TYR A 219 -9.47 -6.28 5.79
C TYR A 219 -10.03 -5.39 4.67
N ILE A 220 -10.53 -6.01 3.59
CA ILE A 220 -11.12 -5.26 2.47
C ILE A 220 -12.39 -4.51 2.93
N SER A 221 -13.26 -5.17 3.72
CA SER A 221 -14.46 -4.54 4.27
C SER A 221 -14.18 -3.35 5.20
N GLN A 222 -13.00 -3.31 5.83
CA GLN A 222 -12.58 -2.19 6.68
C GLN A 222 -11.90 -1.05 5.90
N GLY A 223 -11.80 -1.16 4.57
CA GLY A 223 -11.34 -0.10 3.68
C GLY A 223 -9.92 -0.28 3.12
N ALA A 224 -9.23 -1.38 3.42
CA ALA A 224 -8.00 -1.71 2.68
C ALA A 224 -8.36 -2.01 1.21
N ILE A 225 -7.59 -1.47 0.26
CA ILE A 225 -7.79 -1.77 -1.17
C ILE A 225 -7.19 -3.11 -1.56
N SER A 226 -6.26 -3.62 -0.76
CA SER A 226 -5.62 -4.91 -0.94
C SER A 226 -4.91 -5.34 0.35
N VAL A 227 -4.64 -6.64 0.46
CA VAL A 227 -3.79 -7.23 1.49
C VAL A 227 -2.53 -7.88 0.88
N VAL A 228 -1.44 -7.90 1.64
CA VAL A 228 -0.24 -8.65 1.29
C VAL A 228 -0.25 -10.03 1.95
N LEU A 229 -0.14 -11.08 1.14
CA LEU A 229 -0.06 -12.47 1.57
C LEU A 229 1.33 -13.05 1.29
N SER A 230 2.05 -13.44 2.34
CA SER A 230 3.35 -14.14 2.27
C SER A 230 3.14 -15.62 2.56
N ASP A 231 3.29 -16.04 3.82
CA ASP A 231 3.26 -17.43 4.26
C ASP A 231 1.92 -18.13 3.94
N ALA A 232 0.84 -17.36 3.76
CA ALA A 232 -0.46 -17.86 3.33
C ALA A 232 -0.48 -18.41 1.89
N ILE A 233 0.48 -18.02 1.04
CA ILE A 233 0.67 -18.50 -0.34
C ILE A 233 1.96 -19.32 -0.44
N PHE A 234 3.05 -18.76 0.09
CA PHE A 234 4.38 -19.36 0.10
C PHE A 234 4.64 -20.02 1.45
N ASP A 235 3.82 -21.04 1.76
CA ASP A 235 3.92 -21.80 3.02
C ASP A 235 5.36 -22.27 3.26
N LYS A 236 5.82 -22.17 4.51
CA LYS A 236 7.23 -22.41 4.86
C LYS A 236 7.65 -23.84 4.57
N GLU A 237 6.78 -24.81 4.83
CA GLU A 237 7.08 -26.22 4.59
C GLU A 237 7.02 -26.55 3.10
N ALA A 238 6.02 -26.00 2.39
CA ALA A 238 5.97 -26.14 0.94
C ALA A 238 7.23 -25.55 0.27
N MET A 239 7.68 -24.38 0.70
CA MET A 239 8.89 -23.74 0.16
C MET A 239 10.16 -24.50 0.55
N SER A 240 10.28 -25.02 1.78
CA SER A 240 11.46 -25.81 2.20
C SER A 240 11.60 -27.10 1.39
N GLN A 241 10.49 -27.70 0.99
CA GLN A 241 10.44 -28.93 0.20
C GLN A 241 10.38 -28.70 -1.32
N ASN A 242 10.39 -27.45 -1.80
CA ASN A 242 10.12 -27.09 -3.20
C ASN A 242 8.80 -27.69 -3.74
N ASN A 243 7.79 -27.81 -2.88
CA ASN A 243 6.45 -28.27 -3.24
C ASN A 243 5.65 -27.13 -3.88
N PHE A 244 6.00 -26.77 -5.11
CA PHE A 244 5.36 -25.68 -5.84
C PHE A 244 3.91 -26.00 -6.24
N ASN A 245 3.50 -27.27 -6.23
CA ASN A 245 2.09 -27.63 -6.38
C ASN A 245 1.26 -27.14 -5.18
N ALA A 246 1.77 -27.23 -3.96
CA ALA A 246 1.11 -26.66 -2.79
C ALA A 246 1.00 -25.12 -2.91
N VAL A 247 2.07 -24.44 -3.34
CA VAL A 247 2.07 -22.99 -3.61
C VAL A 247 1.00 -22.63 -4.64
N HIS A 248 0.89 -23.39 -5.74
CA HIS A 248 -0.15 -23.19 -6.75
C HIS A 248 -1.58 -23.28 -6.17
N LEU A 249 -1.87 -24.29 -5.35
CA LEU A 249 -3.19 -24.48 -4.75
C LEU A 249 -3.54 -23.38 -3.73
N LEU A 250 -2.56 -22.94 -2.94
CA LEU A 250 -2.71 -21.82 -2.01
C LEU A 250 -2.93 -20.51 -2.75
N ALA A 251 -2.15 -20.25 -3.80
CA ALA A 251 -2.31 -19.09 -4.69
C ALA A 251 -3.69 -19.06 -5.35
N LYS A 252 -4.21 -20.21 -5.80
CA LYS A 252 -5.56 -20.33 -6.34
C LYS A 252 -6.64 -19.99 -5.32
N SER A 253 -6.46 -20.46 -4.09
CA SER A 253 -7.36 -20.13 -2.99
C SER A 253 -7.32 -18.64 -2.67
N ALA A 254 -6.13 -18.04 -2.62
CA ALA A 254 -5.94 -16.60 -2.42
C ALA A 254 -6.62 -15.76 -3.51
N ALA A 255 -6.43 -16.11 -4.78
CA ALA A 255 -7.04 -15.39 -5.90
C ALA A 255 -8.58 -15.45 -5.85
N LEU A 256 -9.16 -16.58 -5.43
CA LEU A 256 -10.60 -16.71 -5.23
C LEU A 256 -11.11 -15.84 -4.07
N GLN A 257 -10.38 -15.80 -2.95
CA GLN A 257 -10.72 -14.94 -1.81
C GLN A 257 -10.66 -13.46 -2.17
N GLY A 258 -9.63 -13.03 -2.89
CA GLY A 258 -9.49 -11.66 -3.37
C GLY A 258 -10.67 -11.21 -4.22
N LYS A 259 -11.01 -12.00 -5.26
CA LYS A 259 -12.19 -11.73 -6.11
C LYS A 259 -13.48 -11.66 -5.30
N SER A 260 -13.69 -12.64 -4.42
CA SER A 260 -14.88 -12.68 -3.56
C SER A 260 -14.97 -11.50 -2.59
N ALA A 261 -13.85 -10.88 -2.23
CA ALA A 261 -13.80 -9.72 -1.35
C ALA A 261 -14.12 -8.40 -2.09
N VAL A 262 -13.73 -8.30 -3.38
CA VAL A 262 -14.01 -7.12 -4.22
C VAL A 262 -15.45 -7.07 -4.70
N GLU A 263 -16.09 -8.23 -4.89
CA GLU A 263 -17.48 -8.34 -5.37
C GLU A 263 -18.56 -8.05 -4.30
N ARG A 264 -18.18 -7.87 -3.03
CA ARG A 264 -19.10 -7.61 -1.90
C ARG A 264 -19.36 -6.13 -1.68
#